data_AF-X1GPT3-F1
#
_entry.id   AF-X1GPT3-F1
#
_cell.length_a   1.000
_cell.length_b   1.000
_cell.length_c   1.000
_cell.angle_alpha   90.00
_cell.angle_beta   90.00
_cell.angle_gamma   90.00
#
_symmetry.space_group_name_H-M   'P 1'
#
loop_
_entity.id
_entity.type
_entity.pdbx_description
1 polymer ?
#
loop_
_entity_poly.entity_id
_entity_poly.type
_entity_poly.pdbx_seq_one_letter_code
_entity_poly.pdbx_strand_id
1 'polypeptide(L)'
;MDTLKKKIKEGFEETFSVILEEGELSKEEKEIYNEKLKKMESKEWIYLSKSDVASSLFASHKTEGGLIKVSLVYAQRAKIIEQIIITGDFFAFPVRGIYDLEASLKGIKADSEKIKKKILHFFKTNDIEIVGIKPEDINFTIDKALSKIKYLKYGFDLDEANHIFTVIEPFESILEKKPDLLLLPYCSKETECELRYKKDCTICGRCTIGDAYQIGQDNNLLPVSIVSFEDLIKTILRYRKKGKRAFVGCCCEPFYIKHE
;
A
#
# COMPACT_ATOMS: atom_id res chain seq x y z
N MET A 1 0.44 12.19 -32.80
CA MET A 1 1.24 11.06 -32.30
C MET A 1 2.37 10.70 -33.27
N ASP A 2 2.12 10.66 -34.58
CA ASP A 2 3.13 10.20 -35.56
C ASP A 2 4.30 11.16 -35.74
N THR A 3 4.07 12.48 -35.66
CA THR A 3 5.16 13.48 -35.67
C THR A 3 6.12 13.30 -34.49
N LEU A 4 5.62 12.93 -33.31
CA LEU A 4 6.44 12.68 -32.13
C LEU A 4 7.27 11.40 -32.30
N LYS A 5 6.65 10.32 -32.78
CA LYS A 5 7.36 9.05 -33.06
C LYS A 5 8.49 9.26 -34.08
N LYS A 6 8.23 10.03 -35.15
CA LYS A 6 9.25 10.37 -36.15
C LYS A 6 10.44 11.11 -35.53
N LYS A 7 10.17 12.11 -34.68
CA LYS A 7 11.23 12.87 -33.99
C LYS A 7 12.05 12.01 -33.02
N ILE A 8 11.41 11.05 -32.35
CA ILE A 8 12.12 10.06 -31.52
C ILE A 8 13.01 9.18 -32.39
N LYS A 9 12.51 8.66 -33.52
CA LYS A 9 13.30 7.87 -34.48
C LYS A 9 14.55 8.62 -34.93
N GLU A 10 14.39 9.85 -35.41
CA GLU A 10 15.50 10.72 -35.85
C GLU A 10 16.55 10.90 -34.74
N GLY A 11 16.12 11.13 -33.49
CA GLY A 11 17.04 11.28 -32.36
C GLY A 11 17.82 10.01 -32.01
N PHE A 12 17.21 8.83 -32.12
CA PHE A 12 17.91 7.55 -31.94
C PHE A 12 18.93 7.29 -33.04
N GLU A 13 18.57 7.54 -34.30
CA GLU A 13 19.47 7.38 -35.46
C GLU A 13 20.71 8.28 -35.32
N GLU A 14 20.51 9.54 -34.93
CA GLU A 14 21.60 10.51 -34.69
C GLU A 14 22.49 10.09 -33.51
N THR A 15 21.89 9.77 -32.36
CA THR A 15 22.62 9.48 -31.11
C THR A 15 23.46 8.21 -31.21
N PHE A 16 22.88 7.15 -31.79
CA PHE A 16 23.54 5.85 -31.89
C PHE A 16 24.27 5.64 -33.21
N SER A 17 24.18 6.59 -34.15
CA SER A 17 24.77 6.49 -35.50
C SER A 17 24.30 5.23 -36.25
N VAL A 18 23.00 4.96 -36.20
CA VAL A 18 22.35 3.82 -36.86
C VAL A 18 21.24 4.30 -37.80
N ILE A 19 20.82 3.45 -38.73
CA ILE A 19 19.66 3.67 -39.59
C ILE A 19 18.57 2.70 -39.14
N LEU A 20 17.40 3.21 -38.75
CA LEU A 20 16.28 2.40 -38.31
C LEU A 20 15.37 2.09 -39.50
N GLU A 21 15.28 0.81 -39.84
CA GLU A 21 14.39 0.32 -40.90
C GLU A 21 13.02 -0.07 -40.33
N GLU A 22 11.95 0.24 -41.06
CA GLU A 22 10.61 -0.23 -40.70
C GLU A 22 10.48 -1.72 -41.03
N GLY A 23 10.35 -2.55 -39.99
CA GLY A 23 10.07 -3.96 -40.11
C GLY A 23 8.61 -4.29 -39.78
N GLU A 24 7.98 -5.14 -40.58
CA GLU A 24 6.74 -5.81 -40.19
C GLU A 24 7.03 -7.09 -39.41
N LEU A 25 6.11 -7.46 -38.52
CA LEU A 25 6.18 -8.75 -37.84
C LEU A 25 6.12 -9.90 -38.86
N SER A 26 7.06 -10.83 -38.78
CA SER A 26 7.06 -12.07 -39.55
C SER A 26 5.84 -12.94 -39.20
N LYS A 27 5.62 -14.03 -39.95
CA LYS A 27 4.53 -14.96 -39.64
C LYS A 27 4.73 -15.60 -38.26
N GLU A 28 5.96 -16.02 -37.98
CA GLU A 28 6.36 -16.63 -36.71
C GLU A 28 6.22 -15.64 -35.55
N GLU A 29 6.63 -14.38 -35.75
CA GLU A 29 6.47 -13.32 -34.75
C GLU A 29 4.99 -12.97 -34.50
N LYS A 30 4.17 -12.95 -35.56
CA LYS A 30 2.71 -12.75 -35.45
C LYS A 30 2.06 -13.89 -34.66
N GLU A 31 2.50 -15.14 -34.83
CA GLU A 31 2.01 -16.28 -34.04
C GLU A 31 2.35 -16.11 -32.56
N ILE A 32 3.61 -15.80 -32.22
CA ILE A 32 4.04 -15.55 -30.83
C ILE A 32 3.30 -14.35 -30.23
N TYR A 33 3.15 -13.28 -31.01
CA TYR A 33 2.41 -12.09 -30.59
C TYR A 33 0.97 -12.44 -30.21
N ASN A 34 0.26 -13.16 -31.08
CA ASN A 34 -1.14 -13.56 -30.83
C ASN A 34 -1.27 -14.51 -29.64
N GLU A 35 -0.32 -15.42 -29.43
CA GLU A 35 -0.29 -16.30 -28.26
C GLU A 35 -0.12 -15.49 -26.97
N LYS A 36 0.90 -14.60 -26.94
CA LYS A 36 1.18 -13.76 -25.77
C LYS A 36 0.04 -12.77 -25.51
N LEU A 37 -0.55 -12.19 -26.55
CA LEU A 37 -1.65 -11.24 -26.42
C LEU A 37 -2.85 -11.88 -25.72
N LYS A 38 -3.27 -13.09 -26.13
CA LYS A 38 -4.36 -13.83 -25.46
C LYS A 38 -4.10 -14.01 -23.98
N LYS A 39 -2.85 -14.36 -23.61
CA LYS A 39 -2.45 -14.48 -22.21
C LYS A 39 -2.50 -13.11 -21.53
N MET A 40 -1.96 -12.06 -22.13
CA MET A 40 -1.85 -10.73 -21.52
C MET A 40 -3.21 -10.02 -21.37
N GLU A 41 -4.18 -10.35 -22.23
CA GLU A 41 -5.57 -9.88 -22.16
C GLU A 41 -6.44 -10.71 -21.20
N SER A 42 -5.97 -11.90 -20.78
CA SER A 42 -6.72 -12.75 -19.86
C SER A 42 -6.88 -12.08 -18.50
N LYS A 43 -8.04 -12.28 -17.88
CA LYS A 43 -8.30 -11.78 -16.53
C LYS A 43 -7.31 -12.40 -15.53
N GLU A 44 -6.93 -13.64 -15.74
CA GLU A 44 -5.96 -14.37 -14.93
C GLU A 44 -4.59 -13.68 -14.93
N TRP A 45 -4.14 -13.17 -16.08
CA TRP A 45 -2.90 -12.41 -16.17
C TRP A 45 -3.03 -10.99 -15.62
N ILE A 46 -4.11 -10.28 -15.96
CA ILE A 46 -4.35 -8.89 -15.54
C ILE A 46 -4.50 -8.79 -14.03
N TYR A 47 -5.29 -9.68 -13.45
CA TYR A 47 -5.63 -9.65 -12.03
C TYR A 47 -4.75 -10.57 -11.18
N LEU A 48 -4.01 -11.49 -11.81
CA LEU A 48 -3.03 -12.37 -11.15
C LEU A 48 -3.60 -12.87 -9.83
N SER A 49 -4.65 -13.70 -9.89
CA SER A 49 -5.54 -14.01 -8.76
C SER A 49 -4.76 -14.16 -7.46
N LYS A 50 -4.71 -13.08 -6.67
CA LYS A 50 -4.20 -13.13 -5.32
C LYS A 50 -5.27 -13.88 -4.56
N SER A 51 -5.08 -15.18 -4.38
CA SER A 51 -5.83 -15.88 -3.36
C SER A 51 -5.47 -15.19 -2.05
N ASP A 52 -6.40 -14.42 -1.49
CA ASP A 52 -6.30 -13.92 -0.13
C ASP A 52 -6.25 -15.15 0.77
N VAL A 53 -5.02 -15.56 1.10
CA VAL A 53 -4.81 -16.69 2.00
C VAL A 53 -5.32 -16.22 3.35
N ALA A 54 -6.27 -16.96 3.93
CA ALA A 54 -6.75 -16.67 5.27
C ALA A 54 -5.57 -16.50 6.25
N SER A 55 -5.62 -15.48 7.10
CA SER A 55 -4.52 -15.07 8.00
C SER A 55 -3.34 -14.34 7.34
N SER A 56 -3.56 -13.70 6.19
CA SER A 56 -2.58 -12.79 5.59
C SER A 56 -2.55 -11.43 6.30
N LEU A 57 -1.36 -10.89 6.48
CA LEU A 57 -1.11 -9.54 6.99
C LEU A 57 -0.33 -8.75 5.95
N PHE A 58 -0.73 -7.50 5.76
CA PHE A 58 -0.15 -6.62 4.75
C PHE A 58 0.42 -5.35 5.36
N ALA A 59 1.57 -4.91 4.86
CA ALA A 59 2.08 -3.58 5.14
C ALA A 59 2.83 -3.03 3.94
N SER A 60 2.80 -1.70 3.84
CA SER A 60 3.50 -0.93 2.82
C SER A 60 4.32 0.15 3.52
N HIS A 61 5.51 0.44 2.99
CA HIS A 61 6.40 1.50 3.48
C HIS A 61 7.14 2.19 2.33
N LYS A 62 7.01 3.52 2.24
CA LYS A 62 7.70 4.32 1.23
C LYS A 62 9.10 4.69 1.74
N THR A 63 10.11 4.41 0.92
CA THR A 63 11.53 4.72 1.13
C THR A 63 12.05 5.60 0.00
N GLU A 64 13.30 6.07 0.11
CA GLU A 64 13.99 6.79 -0.97
C GLU A 64 14.19 5.91 -2.22
N GLY A 65 14.41 4.60 -2.04
CA GLY A 65 14.62 3.64 -3.13
C GLY A 65 13.36 3.02 -3.72
N GLY A 66 12.18 3.37 -3.19
CA GLY A 66 10.91 2.80 -3.64
C GLY A 66 9.95 2.49 -2.49
N LEU A 67 8.83 1.87 -2.82
CA LEU A 67 7.77 1.35 -1.99
C LEU A 67 8.04 -0.13 -1.74
N ILE A 68 8.19 -0.50 -0.48
CA ILE A 68 8.24 -1.89 -0.04
C ILE A 68 6.82 -2.31 0.34
N LYS A 69 6.39 -3.47 -0.13
CA LYS A 69 5.14 -4.14 0.22
C LYS A 69 5.44 -5.52 0.75
N VAL A 70 4.98 -5.79 1.97
CA VAL A 70 5.08 -7.10 2.62
C VAL A 70 3.69 -7.70 2.69
N SER A 71 3.57 -8.95 2.24
CA SER A 71 2.45 -9.84 2.53
C SER A 71 2.99 -11.03 3.28
N LEU A 72 2.43 -11.35 4.44
CA LEU A 72 2.85 -12.52 5.22
C LEU A 72 1.66 -13.32 5.71
N VAL A 73 1.79 -14.64 5.76
CA VAL A 73 0.80 -15.53 6.36
C VAL A 73 1.23 -15.82 7.79
N TYR A 74 0.39 -15.47 8.75
CA TYR A 74 0.68 -15.64 10.17
C TYR A 74 -0.01 -16.88 10.76
N ALA A 75 0.79 -17.87 11.16
CA ALA A 75 0.28 -19.07 11.81
C ALA A 75 0.03 -18.81 13.30
N GLN A 76 -1.21 -18.42 13.65
CA GLN A 76 -1.59 -17.97 14.99
C GLN A 76 -1.22 -18.95 16.13
N ARG A 77 -1.44 -20.27 15.93
CA ARG A 77 -1.14 -21.29 16.94
C ARG A 77 0.35 -21.42 17.23
N ALA A 78 1.16 -21.42 16.18
CA ALA A 78 2.61 -21.58 16.27
C ALA A 78 3.35 -20.25 16.54
N LYS A 79 2.69 -19.10 16.31
CA LYS A 79 3.23 -17.75 16.39
C LYS A 79 4.46 -17.55 15.49
N ILE A 80 4.36 -18.04 14.26
CA ILE A 80 5.43 -17.99 13.24
C ILE A 80 4.94 -17.31 11.96
N ILE A 81 5.88 -16.81 11.18
CA ILE A 81 5.67 -16.42 9.78
C ILE A 81 5.65 -17.72 8.96
N GLU A 82 4.49 -18.14 8.48
CA GLU A 82 4.36 -19.35 7.66
C GLU A 82 4.84 -19.11 6.24
N GLN A 83 4.55 -17.94 5.70
CA GLN A 83 5.00 -17.46 4.38
C GLN A 83 5.18 -15.96 4.43
N ILE A 84 6.08 -15.43 3.60
CA ILE A 84 6.28 -14.00 3.41
C ILE A 84 6.65 -13.73 1.95
N ILE A 85 6.09 -12.66 1.40
CA ILE A 85 6.33 -12.14 0.06
C ILE A 85 6.69 -10.66 0.21
N ILE A 86 7.83 -10.27 -0.33
CA ILE A 86 8.37 -8.92 -0.33
C ILE A 86 8.38 -8.43 -1.78
N THR A 87 7.56 -7.44 -2.06
CA THR A 87 7.40 -6.86 -3.40
C THR A 87 7.50 -5.34 -3.33
N GLY A 88 7.59 -4.68 -4.48
CA GLY A 88 7.72 -3.23 -4.50
C GLY A 88 8.12 -2.68 -5.86
N ASP A 89 8.33 -1.37 -5.93
CA ASP A 89 8.90 -0.67 -7.08
C ASP A 89 10.40 -0.36 -6.88
N PHE A 90 11.13 -1.28 -6.23
CA PHE A 90 12.56 -1.17 -5.94
C PHE A 90 13.42 -2.11 -6.80
N PHE A 91 14.71 -1.81 -6.88
CA PHE A 91 15.68 -2.61 -7.64
C PHE A 91 16.63 -3.36 -6.71
N ALA A 92 16.68 -4.68 -6.86
CA ALA A 92 17.54 -5.57 -6.08
C ALA A 92 18.54 -6.31 -7.00
N PHE A 93 19.78 -6.40 -6.56
CA PHE A 93 20.88 -7.04 -7.28
C PHE A 93 21.59 -8.04 -6.36
N PRO A 94 21.60 -9.35 -6.70
CA PRO A 94 20.80 -9.99 -7.74
C PRO A 94 19.31 -10.02 -7.36
N VAL A 95 18.41 -10.05 -8.37
CA VAL A 95 16.94 -10.14 -8.15
C VAL A 95 16.57 -11.35 -7.29
N ARG A 96 17.32 -12.46 -7.43
CA ARG A 96 17.10 -13.68 -6.64
C ARG A 96 17.24 -13.47 -5.13
N GLY A 97 18.05 -12.50 -4.70
CA GLY A 97 18.31 -12.25 -3.28
C GLY A 97 17.05 -11.95 -2.47
N ILE A 98 16.00 -11.41 -3.10
CA ILE A 98 14.69 -11.22 -2.44
C ILE A 98 14.02 -12.55 -2.13
N TYR A 99 14.02 -13.50 -3.07
CA TYR A 99 13.46 -14.84 -2.83
C TYR A 99 14.24 -15.60 -1.75
N ASP A 100 15.57 -15.44 -1.73
CA ASP A 100 16.41 -16.04 -0.70
C ASP A 100 16.13 -15.44 0.68
N LEU A 101 15.88 -14.12 0.74
CA LEU A 101 15.47 -13.44 1.97
C LEU A 101 14.11 -13.95 2.47
N GLU A 102 13.11 -14.03 1.59
CA GLU A 102 11.77 -14.56 1.88
C GLU A 102 11.86 -15.99 2.42
N ALA A 103 12.61 -16.87 1.75
CA ALA A 103 12.82 -18.24 2.17
C ALA A 103 13.49 -18.32 3.55
N SER A 104 14.45 -17.42 3.83
CA SER A 104 15.16 -17.38 5.10
C SER A 104 14.28 -16.96 6.29
N LEU A 105 13.21 -16.20 6.02
CA LEU A 105 12.25 -15.71 7.02
C LEU A 105 11.09 -16.69 7.25
N LYS A 106 10.93 -17.68 6.37
CA LYS A 106 9.91 -18.72 6.53
C LYS A 106 10.14 -19.54 7.80
N GLY A 107 9.07 -19.71 8.58
CA GLY A 107 9.07 -20.48 9.82
C GLY A 107 9.68 -19.76 11.03
N ILE A 108 10.13 -18.51 10.88
CA ILE A 108 10.67 -17.74 12.02
C ILE A 108 9.53 -17.34 12.96
N LYS A 109 9.81 -17.31 14.27
CA LYS A 109 8.86 -16.75 15.25
C LYS A 109 8.58 -15.28 14.92
N ALA A 110 7.32 -14.88 15.04
CA ALA A 110 6.86 -13.51 14.86
C ALA A 110 7.32 -12.63 16.04
N ASP A 111 8.63 -12.40 16.10
CA ASP A 111 9.34 -11.69 17.14
C ASP A 111 10.30 -10.70 16.47
N SER A 112 10.07 -9.40 16.72
CA SER A 112 10.78 -8.31 16.05
C SER A 112 12.30 -8.41 16.19
N GLU A 113 12.80 -8.77 17.36
CA GLU A 113 14.25 -8.89 17.59
C GLU A 113 14.87 -10.07 16.82
N LYS A 114 14.18 -11.21 16.75
CA LYS A 114 14.65 -12.36 15.95
C LYS A 114 14.63 -12.06 14.47
N ILE A 115 13.57 -11.43 13.97
CA ILE A 115 13.42 -11.06 12.57
C ILE A 115 14.51 -10.06 12.19
N LYS A 116 14.68 -9.00 12.99
CA LYS A 116 15.74 -8.00 12.80
C LYS A 116 17.13 -8.63 12.72
N LYS A 117 17.47 -9.50 13.68
CA LYS A 117 18.75 -10.22 13.67
C LYS A 117 18.92 -11.08 12.42
N LYS A 118 17.86 -11.76 11.97
CA LYS A 118 17.88 -12.60 10.77
C LYS A 118 18.10 -11.78 9.51
N ILE A 119 17.40 -10.66 9.36
CA ILE A 119 17.55 -9.73 8.23
C ILE A 119 18.96 -9.14 8.21
N LEU A 120 19.43 -8.57 9.33
CA LEU A 120 20.78 -8.00 9.42
C LEU A 120 21.87 -9.03 9.14
N HIS A 121 21.69 -10.27 9.59
CA HIS A 121 22.61 -11.35 9.28
C HIS A 121 22.58 -11.69 7.78
N PHE A 122 21.40 -11.79 7.18
CA PHE A 122 21.23 -12.10 5.76
C PHE A 122 21.97 -11.11 4.85
N PHE A 123 21.81 -9.81 5.08
CA PHE A 123 22.51 -8.77 4.30
C PHE A 123 24.02 -8.71 4.57
N LYS A 124 24.51 -9.27 5.67
CA LYS A 124 25.95 -9.37 5.95
C LYS A 124 26.59 -10.58 5.30
N THR A 125 25.86 -11.68 5.16
CA THR A 125 26.39 -12.95 4.65
C THR A 125 26.16 -13.16 3.16
N ASN A 126 25.18 -12.46 2.58
CA ASN A 126 24.85 -12.56 1.17
C ASN A 126 25.20 -11.25 0.48
N ASP A 127 25.75 -11.34 -0.72
CA ASP A 127 26.04 -10.20 -1.57
C ASP A 127 24.75 -9.77 -2.29
N ILE A 128 23.91 -9.04 -1.56
CA ILE A 128 22.65 -8.50 -2.04
C ILE A 128 22.61 -7.00 -1.75
N GLU A 129 22.36 -6.24 -2.81
CA GLU A 129 22.18 -4.79 -2.74
C GLU A 129 20.77 -4.43 -3.21
N ILE A 130 20.09 -3.57 -2.45
CA ILE A 130 18.81 -3.01 -2.84
C ILE A 130 18.97 -1.50 -2.89
N VAL A 131 18.83 -0.92 -4.08
CA VAL A 131 19.15 0.49 -4.31
C VAL A 131 18.18 1.37 -3.53
N GLY A 132 18.72 2.17 -2.60
CA GLY A 132 17.96 3.12 -1.80
C GLY A 132 17.06 2.50 -0.71
N ILE A 133 17.23 1.21 -0.40
CA ILE A 133 16.53 0.52 0.69
C ILE A 133 17.53 -0.08 1.66
N LYS A 134 17.35 0.22 2.94
CA LYS A 134 18.18 -0.34 4.01
C LYS A 134 17.53 -1.61 4.57
N PRO A 135 18.31 -2.54 5.15
CA PRO A 135 17.77 -3.70 5.85
C PRO A 135 16.76 -3.33 6.95
N GLU A 136 16.95 -2.18 7.59
CA GLU A 136 16.06 -1.63 8.59
C GLU A 136 14.67 -1.27 8.03
N ASP A 137 14.58 -0.82 6.78
CA ASP A 137 13.30 -0.48 6.14
C ASP A 137 12.45 -1.73 5.87
N ILE A 138 13.11 -2.83 5.48
CA ILE A 138 12.46 -4.13 5.33
C ILE A 138 11.98 -4.63 6.69
N ASN A 139 12.84 -4.57 7.72
CA ASN A 139 12.46 -4.95 9.07
C ASN A 139 11.27 -4.12 9.57
N PHE A 140 11.31 -2.80 9.38
CA PHE A 140 10.22 -1.90 9.74
C PHE A 140 8.91 -2.28 9.05
N THR A 141 8.95 -2.61 7.77
CA THR A 141 7.75 -3.00 7.01
C THR A 141 7.16 -4.33 7.52
N ILE A 142 8.02 -5.31 7.83
CA ILE A 142 7.59 -6.59 8.42
C ILE A 142 6.99 -6.38 9.81
N ASP A 143 7.66 -5.59 10.66
CA ASP A 143 7.17 -5.27 12.01
C ASP A 143 5.84 -4.51 11.94
N LYS A 144 5.67 -3.60 10.98
CA LYS A 144 4.41 -2.91 10.70
C LYS A 144 3.29 -3.91 10.36
N ALA A 145 3.55 -4.91 9.52
CA ALA A 145 2.57 -5.97 9.23
C ALA A 145 2.24 -6.80 10.49
N LEU A 146 3.25 -7.27 11.22
CA LEU A 146 3.06 -8.07 12.43
C LEU A 146 2.40 -7.30 13.57
N SER A 147 2.55 -5.97 13.63
CA SER A 147 1.91 -5.13 14.64
C SER A 147 0.39 -5.25 14.61
N LYS A 148 -0.20 -5.56 13.45
CA LYS A 148 -1.65 -5.77 13.25
C LYS A 148 -2.19 -6.97 14.02
N ILE A 149 -1.35 -7.94 14.39
CA ILE A 149 -1.74 -9.06 15.28
C ILE A 149 -2.27 -8.52 16.62
N LYS A 150 -1.76 -7.38 17.08
CA LYS A 150 -2.23 -6.74 18.33
C LYS A 150 -3.69 -6.31 18.23
N TYR A 151 -4.24 -6.13 17.02
CA TYR A 151 -5.63 -5.71 16.83
C TYR A 151 -6.64 -6.80 17.16
N LEU A 152 -6.21 -8.08 17.15
CA LEU A 152 -7.04 -9.21 17.59
C LEU A 152 -7.55 -9.04 19.02
N LYS A 153 -6.77 -8.40 19.91
CA LYS A 153 -7.19 -8.16 21.30
C LYS A 153 -8.34 -7.16 21.43
N TYR A 154 -8.63 -6.40 20.37
CA TYR A 154 -9.74 -5.46 20.28
C TYR A 154 -10.96 -6.05 19.55
N GLY A 155 -10.91 -7.33 19.17
CA GLY A 155 -12.02 -8.02 18.52
C GLY A 155 -12.01 -8.00 17.00
N PHE A 156 -11.00 -7.39 16.38
CA PHE A 156 -10.82 -7.46 14.92
C PHE A 156 -10.27 -8.82 14.52
N ASP A 157 -10.65 -9.32 13.34
CA ASP A 157 -9.91 -10.41 12.70
C ASP A 157 -8.67 -9.89 11.95
N LEU A 158 -7.90 -10.79 11.34
CA LEU A 158 -6.67 -10.42 10.62
C LEU A 158 -6.95 -9.65 9.32
N ASP A 159 -8.09 -9.88 8.69
CA ASP A 159 -8.50 -9.19 7.47
C ASP A 159 -8.92 -7.75 7.79
N GLU A 160 -9.80 -7.57 8.79
CA GLU A 160 -10.19 -6.26 9.32
C GLU A 160 -8.97 -5.47 9.81
N ALA A 161 -8.04 -6.14 10.52
CA ALA A 161 -6.80 -5.53 10.98
C ALA A 161 -5.95 -4.98 9.83
N ASN A 162 -6.07 -5.53 8.61
CA ASN A 162 -5.35 -5.01 7.45
C ASN A 162 -5.82 -3.63 7.00
N HIS A 163 -7.06 -3.27 7.32
CA HIS A 163 -7.66 -1.98 6.99
C HIS A 163 -7.39 -0.88 8.04
N ILE A 164 -6.71 -1.23 9.14
CA ILE A 164 -6.38 -0.29 10.21
C ILE A 164 -4.97 0.26 10.02
N PHE A 165 -4.87 1.58 9.94
CA PHE A 165 -3.60 2.31 9.82
C PHE A 165 -3.48 3.32 10.96
N THR A 166 -2.33 3.33 11.62
CA THR A 166 -2.00 4.31 12.65
C THR A 166 -1.01 5.32 12.10
N VAL A 167 -1.25 6.60 12.37
CA VAL A 167 -0.33 7.70 12.04
C VAL A 167 0.15 8.35 13.33
N ILE A 168 1.44 8.69 13.39
CA ILE A 168 2.11 9.39 14.50
C ILE A 168 2.25 8.55 15.78
N GLU A 169 1.18 7.92 16.26
CA GLU A 169 1.17 7.18 17.52
C GLU A 169 0.59 5.76 17.38
N PRO A 170 0.95 4.82 18.28
CA PRO A 170 0.36 3.48 18.32
C PRO A 170 -1.15 3.51 18.58
N PHE A 171 -1.83 2.44 18.16
CA PHE A 171 -3.28 2.29 18.28
C PHE A 171 -3.77 2.44 19.73
N GLU A 172 -3.08 1.82 20.69
CA GLU A 172 -3.36 1.92 22.12
C GLU A 172 -3.40 3.38 22.61
N SER A 173 -2.36 4.16 22.27
CA SER A 173 -2.22 5.56 22.70
C SER A 173 -3.27 6.46 22.05
N ILE A 174 -3.67 6.15 20.80
CA ILE A 174 -4.77 6.84 20.12
C ILE A 174 -6.09 6.57 20.86
N LEU A 175 -6.38 5.31 21.22
CA LEU A 175 -7.60 4.96 21.95
C LEU A 175 -7.68 5.61 23.34
N GLU A 176 -6.58 5.67 24.07
CA GLU A 176 -6.50 6.34 25.38
C GLU A 176 -6.89 7.83 25.31
N LYS A 177 -6.63 8.47 24.17
CA LYS A 177 -7.02 9.86 23.92
C LYS A 177 -8.50 10.06 23.61
N LYS A 178 -9.28 8.97 23.47
CA LYS A 178 -10.72 8.96 23.19
C LYS A 178 -11.06 9.87 22.00
N PRO A 179 -10.68 9.48 20.77
CA PRO A 179 -10.93 10.31 19.59
C PRO A 179 -12.43 10.58 19.45
N ASP A 180 -12.77 11.83 19.16
CA ASP A 180 -14.13 12.36 19.07
C ASP A 180 -14.32 13.20 17.79
N LEU A 181 -13.46 12.95 16.79
CA LEU A 181 -13.44 13.59 15.48
C LEU A 181 -13.31 12.50 14.42
N LEU A 182 -14.23 12.51 13.44
CA LEU A 182 -14.25 11.58 12.31
C LEU A 182 -14.01 12.35 11.01
N LEU A 183 -12.92 12.05 10.32
CA LEU A 183 -12.54 12.71 9.06
C LEU A 183 -12.89 11.84 7.86
N LEU A 184 -13.71 12.37 6.95
CA LEU A 184 -14.30 11.61 5.86
C LEU A 184 -13.90 12.19 4.49
N PRO A 185 -13.41 11.38 3.54
CA PRO A 185 -12.88 11.88 2.29
C PRO A 185 -13.99 12.25 1.30
N TYR A 186 -13.84 13.38 0.61
CA TYR A 186 -14.76 13.78 -0.45
C TYR A 186 -14.82 12.79 -1.62
N CYS A 187 -13.71 12.09 -1.89
CA CYS A 187 -13.58 11.26 -3.08
C CYS A 187 -14.53 10.04 -3.07
N SER A 188 -14.98 9.61 -1.89
CA SER A 188 -15.95 8.53 -1.70
C SER A 188 -17.41 8.99 -1.78
N LYS A 189 -17.68 10.29 -1.94
CA LYS A 189 -19.00 10.78 -2.36
C LYS A 189 -19.22 10.43 -3.84
N GLU A 190 -20.45 10.47 -4.32
CA GLU A 190 -20.73 10.40 -5.77
C GLU A 190 -20.11 11.59 -6.52
N THR A 191 -19.79 11.43 -7.80
CA THR A 191 -19.24 12.52 -8.64
C THR A 191 -20.24 13.67 -8.77
N GLU A 192 -21.52 13.35 -8.90
CA GLU A 192 -22.65 14.28 -9.02
C GLU A 192 -23.19 14.80 -7.67
N CYS A 193 -22.52 14.50 -6.56
CA CYS A 193 -22.96 14.98 -5.25
C CYS A 193 -22.75 16.50 -5.13
N GLU A 194 -23.82 17.27 -4.94
CA GLU A 194 -23.76 18.73 -4.71
C GLU A 194 -22.94 19.14 -3.48
N LEU A 195 -22.76 18.20 -2.55
CA LEU A 195 -21.96 18.38 -1.34
C LEU A 195 -20.56 17.77 -1.45
N ARG A 196 -20.14 17.29 -2.64
CA ARG A 196 -18.83 16.65 -2.85
C ARG A 196 -17.70 17.49 -2.28
N TYR A 197 -17.64 18.75 -2.68
CA TYR A 197 -16.61 19.71 -2.25
C TYR A 197 -17.06 20.61 -1.09
N LYS A 198 -18.02 20.14 -0.28
CA LYS A 198 -18.49 20.84 0.92
C LYS A 198 -18.23 19.99 2.17
N LYS A 199 -18.16 20.67 3.32
CA LYS A 199 -17.84 20.06 4.62
C LYS A 199 -18.94 19.17 5.17
N ASP A 200 -20.17 19.31 4.67
CA ASP A 200 -21.37 18.67 5.22
C ASP A 200 -21.80 17.42 4.42
N CYS A 201 -22.73 16.67 5.00
CA CYS A 201 -23.46 15.58 4.36
C CYS A 201 -24.91 15.60 4.83
N THR A 202 -25.85 15.40 3.90
CA THR A 202 -27.29 15.31 4.20
C THR A 202 -27.77 13.88 4.50
N ILE A 203 -26.87 12.89 4.53
CA ILE A 203 -27.18 11.48 4.78
C ILE A 203 -28.27 10.98 3.80
N CYS A 204 -28.12 11.30 2.52
CA CYS A 204 -29.11 10.98 1.49
C CYS A 204 -29.16 9.49 1.07
N GLY A 205 -28.32 8.62 1.65
CA GLY A 205 -28.27 7.19 1.35
C GLY A 205 -27.66 6.78 0.00
N ARG A 206 -27.12 7.74 -0.78
CA ARG A 206 -26.58 7.46 -2.14
C ARG A 206 -25.14 6.95 -2.18
N CYS A 207 -24.38 7.06 -1.10
CA CYS A 207 -22.98 6.62 -1.02
C CYS A 207 -22.60 6.32 0.42
N THR A 208 -21.48 5.61 0.62
CA THR A 208 -20.99 5.15 1.93
C THR A 208 -20.58 6.29 2.88
N ILE A 209 -20.36 7.51 2.36
CA ILE A 209 -20.12 8.67 3.23
C ILE A 209 -21.33 9.00 4.08
N GLY A 210 -22.56 8.77 3.59
CA GLY A 210 -23.77 8.96 4.40
C GLY A 210 -23.78 8.03 5.61
N ASP A 211 -23.49 6.75 5.38
CA ASP A 211 -23.41 5.73 6.42
C ASP A 211 -22.32 6.07 7.45
N ALA A 212 -21.14 6.50 6.98
CA ALA A 212 -20.04 6.91 7.86
C ALA A 212 -20.38 8.16 8.70
N TYR A 213 -21.14 9.11 8.15
CA TYR A 213 -21.66 10.25 8.91
C TYR A 213 -22.59 9.79 10.03
N GLN A 214 -23.51 8.89 9.72
CA GLN A 214 -24.46 8.34 10.69
C GLN A 214 -23.73 7.59 11.81
N ILE A 215 -22.80 6.69 11.45
CA ILE A 215 -21.94 5.96 12.40
C ILE A 215 -21.21 6.93 13.33
N GLY A 216 -20.66 8.03 12.77
CA GLY A 216 -20.00 9.05 13.57
C GLY A 216 -20.95 9.69 14.59
N GLN A 217 -22.12 10.13 14.16
CA GLN A 217 -23.12 10.75 15.02
C GLN A 217 -23.60 9.82 16.13
N ASP A 218 -23.90 8.57 15.78
CA ASP A 218 -24.40 7.54 16.72
C ASP A 218 -23.35 7.19 17.80
N ASN A 219 -22.06 7.39 17.49
CA ASN A 219 -20.94 7.07 18.39
C ASN A 219 -20.26 8.31 19.00
N ASN A 220 -20.93 9.48 19.00
CA ASN A 220 -20.39 10.75 19.52
C ASN A 220 -19.07 11.22 18.87
N LEU A 221 -18.81 10.80 17.64
CA LEU A 221 -17.74 11.35 16.82
C LEU A 221 -18.29 12.51 16.00
N LEU A 222 -17.56 13.63 15.93
CA LEU A 222 -17.92 14.73 15.04
C LEU A 222 -17.49 14.40 13.60
N PRO A 223 -18.41 14.08 12.66
CA PRO A 223 -18.01 13.84 11.27
C PRO A 223 -17.71 15.16 10.56
N VAL A 224 -16.62 15.17 9.80
CA VAL A 224 -16.19 16.32 8.99
C VAL A 224 -15.70 15.82 7.64
N SER A 225 -16.27 16.32 6.55
CA SER A 225 -15.75 16.01 5.22
C SER A 225 -14.45 16.78 4.94
N ILE A 226 -13.51 16.10 4.32
CA ILE A 226 -12.22 16.60 3.85
C ILE A 226 -12.28 16.71 2.34
N VAL A 227 -12.03 17.89 1.78
CA VAL A 227 -12.25 18.19 0.35
C VAL A 227 -10.96 18.33 -0.47
N SER A 228 -9.80 18.33 0.19
CA SER A 228 -8.48 18.25 -0.41
C SER A 228 -7.43 17.87 0.64
N PHE A 229 -6.19 17.63 0.24
CA PHE A 229 -5.09 17.40 1.19
C PHE A 229 -4.79 18.67 2.01
N GLU A 230 -4.76 19.85 1.39
CA GLU A 230 -4.55 21.12 2.08
C GLU A 230 -5.67 21.39 3.09
N ASP A 231 -6.90 21.02 2.74
CA ASP A 231 -8.05 21.08 3.64
C ASP A 231 -7.95 20.09 4.81
N LEU A 232 -7.41 18.88 4.58
CA LEU A 232 -7.08 17.94 5.66
C LEU A 232 -6.16 18.58 6.69
N ILE A 233 -5.03 19.14 6.24
CA ILE A 233 -4.04 19.78 7.11
C ILE A 233 -4.66 20.95 7.88
N LYS A 234 -5.38 21.84 7.19
CA LYS A 234 -6.08 22.96 7.82
C LYS A 234 -7.10 22.49 8.86
N THR A 235 -7.85 21.43 8.55
CA THR A 235 -8.87 20.85 9.44
C THR A 235 -8.23 20.26 10.70
N ILE A 236 -7.16 19.47 10.56
CA ILE A 236 -6.42 18.90 11.68
C ILE A 236 -5.87 20.02 12.59
N LEU A 237 -5.20 21.03 12.02
CA LEU A 237 -4.66 22.16 12.78
C LEU A 237 -5.76 22.95 13.50
N ARG A 238 -6.90 23.17 12.85
CA ARG A 238 -8.06 23.86 13.44
C ARG A 238 -8.60 23.10 14.64
N TYR A 239 -8.81 21.78 14.52
CA TYR A 239 -9.37 20.98 15.59
C TYR A 239 -8.37 20.71 16.72
N ARG A 240 -7.08 20.63 16.42
CA ARG A 240 -6.02 20.63 17.43
C ARG A 240 -6.07 21.88 18.30
N LYS A 241 -6.23 23.07 17.70
CA LYS A 241 -6.41 24.34 18.44
C LYS A 241 -7.69 24.36 19.29
N LYS A 242 -8.72 23.61 18.90
CA LYS A 242 -9.95 23.41 19.68
C LYS A 242 -9.83 22.32 20.76
N GLY A 243 -8.62 21.80 21.02
CA GLY A 243 -8.34 20.83 22.08
C GLY A 243 -8.54 19.37 21.68
N LYS A 244 -8.87 19.06 20.42
CA LYS A 244 -8.98 17.67 19.94
C LYS A 244 -7.60 17.03 19.91
N ARG A 245 -7.46 15.84 20.50
CA ARG A 245 -6.16 15.17 20.72
C ARG A 245 -5.88 13.99 19.78
N ALA A 246 -6.93 13.43 19.18
CA ALA A 246 -6.89 12.32 18.24
C ALA A 246 -8.08 12.41 17.28
N PHE A 247 -8.00 11.69 16.16
CA PHE A 247 -9.10 11.57 15.20
C PHE A 247 -9.14 10.14 14.65
N VAL A 248 -10.30 9.75 14.15
CA VAL A 248 -10.49 8.59 13.27
C VAL A 248 -10.76 9.13 11.88
N GLY A 249 -10.31 8.43 10.85
CA GLY A 249 -10.65 8.80 9.47
C GLY A 249 -10.53 7.61 8.54
N CYS A 250 -11.03 7.79 7.31
CA CYS A 250 -10.87 6.81 6.26
C CYS A 250 -10.20 7.43 5.03
N CYS A 251 -9.34 6.66 4.38
CA CYS A 251 -8.68 7.03 3.15
C CYS A 251 -8.33 5.76 2.37
N CYS A 252 -7.99 5.89 1.08
CA CYS A 252 -7.45 4.79 0.32
C CYS A 252 -5.97 4.56 0.68
N GLU A 253 -5.50 3.31 0.56
CA GLU A 253 -4.10 2.97 0.82
C GLU A 253 -3.11 3.82 0.00
N PRO A 254 -3.34 4.13 -1.29
CA PRO A 254 -2.45 5.03 -2.03
C PRO A 254 -2.33 6.43 -1.44
N PHE A 255 -3.42 6.97 -0.87
CA PHE A 255 -3.38 8.27 -0.19
C PHE A 255 -2.56 8.17 1.09
N TYR A 256 -2.78 7.11 1.90
CA TYR A 256 -2.00 6.87 3.10
C TYR A 256 -0.50 6.74 2.79
N ILE A 257 -0.10 5.87 1.85
CA ILE A 257 1.30 5.66 1.48
C ILE A 257 1.98 6.95 1.01
N LYS A 258 1.25 7.82 0.29
CA LYS A 258 1.81 9.07 -0.24
C LYS A 258 2.03 10.13 0.84
N HIS A 259 1.26 10.07 1.92
CA HIS A 259 1.19 11.10 2.96
C HIS A 259 1.50 10.57 4.36
N GLU A 260 2.13 9.39 4.44
CA GLU A 260 2.59 8.75 5.68
C GLU A 260 3.64 9.59 6.40
#